data_AF-A0A9J6ARQ9-F1
#
_entry.id   AF-A0A9J6ARQ9-F1
#
_cell.length_a   1.000
_cell.length_b   1.000
_cell.length_c   1.000
_cell.angle_alpha   90.00
_cell.angle_beta   90.00
_cell.angle_gamma   90.00
#
_symmetry.space_group_name_H-M   'P 1'
#
loop_
_entity.id
_entity.type
_entity.pdbx_description
1 polymer ?
#
loop_
_entity_poly.entity_id
_entity_poly.type
_entity_poly.pdbx_seq_one_letter_code
_entity_poly.pdbx_strand_id
1 'polypeptide(L)'
;MALPALNPPKTLNKKLQSLNSPFFSFSKTASSPKITKFKKYPLITMSSQQQNPLPHVALTNNDHKEELMSAIKSSISNCLSETHLDLTVPQLKSKIRGKVRDIYDGGDYLVMVTTDRQSAFDRILASIPFKGQVLNETSLWWFNKTQHITPNAVVSVPDKNVTIARKCSVFPVEFVVRGYVTGSTDTSLWTVYNKGVRNYCGNNLPDGLVKNQKLTENMLTPTTKAADHDVPVTPDEIVQRGLMTQDDYDEVSRRAMSLFEFGQRVALDHGLILVDTKYEFGKGPDGQIYLIDEVHTPDSSRYWIAHSYQERFQNGLEPENIDKVLPDAPEELVSELAWRYIFLFETITNSRFEMPGTKEPVHDRISRNVSQALSSLQ
;
A
#
# COMPACT_ATOMS: atom_id res chain seq x y z
N MET A 1 -30.45 24.42 -30.89
CA MET A 1 -29.26 24.36 -31.77
C MET A 1 -28.06 24.62 -30.88
N ALA A 2 -27.27 23.61 -30.53
CA ALA A 2 -26.15 23.06 -31.32
C ALA A 2 -24.84 23.66 -30.77
N LEU A 3 -23.76 22.95 -30.42
CA LEU A 3 -23.35 21.55 -30.52
C LEU A 3 -22.18 21.33 -29.52
N PRO A 4 -21.94 20.08 -29.05
CA PRO A 4 -20.78 19.65 -28.27
C PRO A 4 -19.69 18.99 -29.15
N ALA A 5 -18.44 18.92 -28.69
CA ALA A 5 -17.36 18.10 -29.29
C ALA A 5 -16.09 18.15 -28.41
N LEU A 6 -15.23 17.13 -28.26
CA LEU A 6 -15.14 15.76 -28.79
C LEU A 6 -14.03 15.02 -28.00
N ASN A 7 -14.28 13.76 -27.66
CA ASN A 7 -13.27 12.78 -27.24
C ASN A 7 -12.29 12.45 -28.39
N PRO A 8 -11.02 12.09 -28.11
CA PRO A 8 -10.20 11.37 -29.07
C PRO A 8 -10.51 9.85 -29.04
N PRO A 9 -10.44 9.14 -30.20
CA PRO A 9 -11.10 7.85 -30.40
C PRO A 9 -10.24 6.61 -30.13
N LYS A 10 -10.93 5.50 -29.83
CA LYS A 10 -10.43 4.12 -29.96
C LYS A 10 -10.43 3.68 -31.43
N THR A 11 -9.49 2.76 -31.73
CA THR A 11 -9.44 1.78 -32.84
C THR A 11 -9.21 2.26 -34.27
N LEU A 12 -8.08 1.82 -34.85
CA LEU A 12 -8.04 1.39 -36.25
C LEU A 12 -7.39 -0.01 -36.33
N ASN A 13 -8.18 -0.97 -36.80
CA ASN A 13 -7.77 -2.30 -37.18
C ASN A 13 -8.21 -2.48 -38.64
N LYS A 14 -7.27 -2.76 -39.55
CA LYS A 14 -7.43 -3.41 -40.89
C LYS A 14 -6.19 -3.15 -41.74
N LYS A 15 -5.40 -4.16 -42.08
CA LYS A 15 -5.61 -5.09 -43.21
C LYS A 15 -4.33 -5.92 -43.43
N LEU A 16 -4.52 -7.23 -43.57
CA LEU A 16 -3.54 -8.14 -44.15
C LEU A 16 -3.18 -7.68 -45.58
N GLN A 17 -1.88 -7.64 -45.89
CA GLN A 17 -1.37 -7.99 -47.21
C GLN A 17 -0.12 -8.85 -47.03
N SER A 18 -0.17 -10.03 -47.65
CA SER A 18 0.89 -11.01 -47.83
C SER A 18 2.11 -10.40 -48.49
N LEU A 19 3.31 -10.68 -47.98
CA LEU A 19 4.54 -10.71 -48.78
C LEU A 19 5.51 -11.73 -48.16
N ASN A 20 6.14 -12.47 -49.07
CA ASN A 20 6.92 -13.68 -48.87
C ASN A 20 8.12 -13.51 -47.94
N SER A 21 8.39 -14.58 -47.18
CA SER A 21 9.68 -14.87 -46.56
C SER A 21 10.83 -14.90 -47.56
N PRO A 22 12.05 -14.60 -47.09
CA PRO A 22 13.11 -15.56 -47.30
C PRO A 22 13.79 -15.95 -45.98
N PHE A 23 14.16 -17.23 -45.96
CA PHE A 23 15.00 -17.88 -44.97
C PHE A 23 16.23 -17.04 -44.60
N PHE A 24 16.46 -16.86 -43.30
CA PHE A 24 17.81 -16.72 -42.75
C PHE A 24 17.93 -17.57 -41.49
N SER A 25 18.85 -18.53 -41.55
CA SER A 25 19.31 -19.32 -40.44
C SER A 25 19.99 -18.42 -39.40
N PHE A 26 19.63 -18.56 -38.13
CA PHE A 26 20.51 -18.12 -37.05
C PHE A 26 20.80 -19.26 -36.08
N SER A 27 22.09 -19.42 -35.88
CA SER A 27 22.74 -20.44 -35.07
C SER A 27 22.32 -20.38 -33.61
N LYS A 28 22.30 -21.56 -32.98
CA LYS A 28 22.28 -21.72 -31.53
C LYS A 28 23.55 -21.12 -30.94
N THR A 29 23.44 -20.00 -30.26
CA THR A 29 24.38 -19.62 -29.21
C THR A 29 23.59 -19.27 -27.96
N ALA A 30 23.58 -20.21 -27.03
CA ALA A 30 23.12 -19.99 -25.68
C ALA A 30 24.12 -19.04 -25.00
N SER A 31 23.68 -17.81 -24.71
CA SER A 31 24.35 -16.94 -23.75
C SER A 31 23.39 -16.70 -22.59
N SER A 32 23.65 -17.41 -21.49
CA SER A 32 23.05 -17.13 -20.18
C SER A 32 23.27 -15.66 -19.82
N PRO A 33 22.24 -14.87 -19.46
CA PRO A 33 22.46 -13.56 -18.88
C PRO A 33 23.14 -13.74 -17.53
N LYS A 34 24.30 -13.10 -17.37
CA LYS A 34 25.00 -13.04 -16.08
C LYS A 34 24.09 -12.33 -15.09
N ILE A 35 23.64 -13.09 -14.08
CA ILE A 35 22.96 -12.58 -12.90
C ILE A 35 23.91 -11.58 -12.23
N THR A 36 23.62 -10.29 -12.37
CA THR A 36 24.28 -9.25 -11.59
C THR A 36 23.83 -9.42 -10.15
N LYS A 37 24.82 -9.63 -9.27
CA LYS A 37 24.61 -9.76 -7.82
C LYS A 37 23.79 -8.57 -7.33
N PHE A 38 22.61 -8.84 -6.78
CA PHE A 38 21.82 -7.86 -6.04
C PHE A 38 22.72 -7.25 -4.96
N LYS A 39 22.98 -5.94 -5.05
CA LYS A 39 23.57 -5.19 -3.94
C LYS A 39 22.56 -5.27 -2.79
N LYS A 40 22.97 -5.86 -1.67
CA LYS A 40 22.21 -5.77 -0.42
C LYS A 40 21.95 -4.29 -0.15
N TYR A 41 20.69 -3.92 0.02
CA TYR A 41 20.29 -2.62 0.54
C TYR A 41 21.05 -2.36 1.85
N PRO A 42 21.43 -1.11 2.16
CA PRO A 42 22.02 -0.81 3.45
C PRO A 42 21.06 -1.32 4.53
N LEU A 43 21.53 -2.33 5.27
CA LEU A 43 20.81 -2.91 6.38
C LEU A 43 20.56 -1.76 7.36
N ILE A 44 19.30 -1.42 7.61
CA ILE A 44 18.96 -0.67 8.83
C ILE A 44 19.59 -1.48 9.95
N THR A 45 20.60 -0.91 10.59
CA THR A 45 21.37 -1.60 11.61
C THR A 45 20.47 -1.68 12.83
N MET A 46 19.68 -2.75 12.93
CA MET A 46 18.92 -3.03 14.13
C MET A 46 19.91 -3.47 15.20
N SER A 47 20.12 -2.60 16.19
CA SER A 47 20.87 -2.92 17.39
C SER A 47 20.26 -4.17 18.05
N SER A 48 21.13 -5.08 18.47
CA SER A 48 20.77 -6.34 19.12
C SER A 48 19.90 -6.11 20.36
N GLN A 49 18.75 -6.78 20.39
CA GLN A 49 17.76 -6.73 21.47
C GLN A 49 18.32 -7.31 22.78
N GLN A 50 18.30 -6.51 23.85
CA GLN A 50 18.04 -7.03 25.19
C GLN A 50 16.55 -7.38 25.28
N GLN A 51 16.24 -8.61 25.69
CA GLN A 51 14.87 -9.05 25.95
C GLN A 51 14.28 -8.22 27.10
N ASN A 52 13.36 -7.32 26.75
CA ASN A 52 12.50 -6.60 27.69
C ASN A 52 11.04 -7.08 27.51
N PRO A 53 10.22 -7.02 28.59
CA PRO A 53 8.92 -7.70 28.65
C PRO A 53 7.85 -7.10 27.72
N LEU A 54 6.78 -7.87 27.51
CA LEU A 54 5.64 -7.70 26.59
C LEU A 54 5.22 -6.24 26.25
N PRO A 55 4.76 -5.95 25.00
CA PRO A 55 4.60 -4.58 24.48
C PRO A 55 3.56 -3.70 25.19
N HIS A 56 2.54 -4.28 25.83
CA HIS A 56 1.41 -3.48 26.33
C HIS A 56 1.75 -2.51 27.46
N VAL A 57 2.84 -2.71 28.19
CA VAL A 57 3.24 -1.83 29.30
C VAL A 57 4.15 -0.67 28.83
N ALA A 58 4.83 -0.81 27.70
CA ALA A 58 5.66 0.28 27.14
C ALA A 58 4.84 1.28 26.29
N LEU A 59 3.64 0.89 25.85
CA LEU A 59 2.75 1.64 24.93
C LEU A 59 1.89 2.73 25.60
N THR A 60 1.98 2.87 26.93
CA THR A 60 1.30 3.90 27.72
C THR A 60 2.27 4.70 28.59
N ASN A 61 3.56 4.71 28.23
CA ASN A 61 4.48 5.63 28.87
C ASN A 61 4.07 7.06 28.48
N ASN A 62 3.35 7.74 29.39
CA ASN A 62 2.78 9.06 29.15
C ASN A 62 3.83 10.04 28.62
N ASP A 63 5.07 9.92 29.09
CA ASP A 63 6.21 10.74 28.65
C ASP A 63 6.48 10.64 27.14
N HIS A 64 6.44 9.43 26.57
CA HIS A 64 6.67 9.23 25.11
C HIS A 64 5.51 9.77 24.29
N LYS A 65 4.27 9.53 24.75
CA LYS A 65 3.09 10.09 24.10
C LYS A 65 3.12 11.63 24.13
N GLU A 66 3.48 12.23 25.27
CA GLU A 66 3.59 13.68 25.42
C GLU A 66 4.67 14.27 24.52
N GLU A 67 5.85 13.64 24.43
CA GLU A 67 6.93 14.04 23.51
C GLU A 67 6.46 14.02 22.05
N LEU A 68 5.85 12.91 21.61
CA LEU A 68 5.29 12.78 20.27
C LEU A 68 4.23 13.85 20.00
N MET A 69 3.28 14.05 20.93
CA MET A 69 2.21 15.03 20.77
C MET A 69 2.75 16.46 20.66
N SER A 70 3.79 16.80 21.41
CA SER A 70 4.46 18.11 21.32
C SER A 70 5.11 18.31 19.94
N ALA A 71 5.86 17.30 19.47
CA ALA A 71 6.49 17.31 18.15
C ALA A 71 5.47 17.41 17.01
N ILE A 72 4.37 16.64 17.09
CA ILE A 72 3.26 16.66 16.14
C ILE A 72 2.65 18.06 16.05
N LYS A 73 2.27 18.66 17.19
CA LYS A 73 1.67 20.01 17.24
C LYS A 73 2.59 21.05 16.61
N SER A 74 3.89 20.98 16.88
CA SER A 74 4.88 21.89 16.29
C SER A 74 5.05 21.73 14.77
N SER A 75 4.59 20.61 14.20
CA SER A 75 4.80 20.24 12.79
C SER A 75 3.55 20.40 11.92
N ILE A 76 2.41 20.80 12.48
CA ILE A 76 1.13 20.96 11.76
C ILE A 76 1.28 21.90 10.57
N SER A 77 1.98 23.03 10.74
CA SER A 77 2.20 24.01 9.66
C SER A 77 3.28 23.59 8.64
N ASN A 78 3.94 22.45 8.85
CA ASN A 78 5.06 21.98 8.03
C ASN A 78 4.80 20.59 7.39
N CYS A 79 3.53 20.24 7.20
CA CYS A 79 3.17 19.00 6.53
C CYS A 79 3.58 19.00 5.05
N LEU A 80 4.07 17.86 4.58
CA LEU A 80 4.35 17.65 3.16
C LEU A 80 3.03 17.40 2.43
N SER A 81 2.39 18.45 1.92
CA SER A 81 1.07 18.33 1.27
C SER A 81 1.16 18.11 -0.25
N GLU A 82 2.26 18.52 -0.88
CA GLU A 82 2.49 18.44 -2.31
C GLU A 82 3.99 18.48 -2.60
N THR A 83 4.46 17.92 -3.73
CA THR A 83 5.85 18.10 -4.19
C THR A 83 5.93 18.59 -5.63
N HIS A 84 7.07 19.15 -6.03
CA HIS A 84 7.35 19.60 -7.41
C HIS A 84 8.73 19.14 -7.85
N LEU A 85 8.99 17.83 -7.77
CA LEU A 85 10.30 17.27 -8.12
C LEU A 85 10.58 17.34 -9.63
N ASP A 86 9.53 17.38 -10.46
CA ASP A 86 9.62 17.67 -11.90
C ASP A 86 10.23 19.05 -12.21
N LEU A 87 10.16 20.01 -11.27
CA LEU A 87 10.76 21.34 -11.42
C LEU A 87 12.17 21.45 -10.83
N THR A 88 12.57 20.51 -9.98
CA THR A 88 13.81 20.61 -9.17
C THR A 88 14.80 19.48 -9.43
N VAL A 89 14.35 18.38 -10.02
CA VAL A 89 15.17 17.20 -10.37
C VAL A 89 15.09 17.00 -11.89
N PRO A 90 16.14 17.36 -12.66
CA PRO A 90 16.10 17.35 -14.13
C PRO A 90 15.75 16.02 -14.79
N GLN A 91 15.98 14.90 -14.10
CA GLN A 91 15.70 13.55 -14.59
C GLN A 91 14.20 13.18 -14.57
N LEU A 92 13.35 13.95 -13.88
CA LEU A 92 11.92 13.68 -13.72
C LEU A 92 11.10 14.46 -14.73
N LYS A 93 10.21 13.78 -15.45
CA LYS A 93 9.50 14.36 -16.61
C LYS A 93 8.08 14.82 -16.32
N SER A 94 7.33 13.99 -15.62
CA SER A 94 5.90 14.19 -15.39
C SER A 94 5.55 13.90 -13.95
N LYS A 95 4.48 14.54 -13.48
CA LYS A 95 3.89 14.35 -12.15
C LYS A 95 2.48 13.79 -12.30
N ILE A 96 2.19 12.74 -11.56
CA ILE A 96 0.83 12.24 -11.32
C ILE A 96 0.54 12.46 -9.84
N ARG A 97 -0.49 13.24 -9.53
CA ARG A 97 -0.96 13.46 -8.15
C ARG A 97 -2.06 12.47 -7.82
N GLY A 98 -1.75 11.50 -6.97
CA GLY A 98 -2.74 10.63 -6.33
C GLY A 98 -3.31 11.23 -5.04
N LYS A 99 -4.19 10.49 -4.36
CA LYS A 99 -4.78 10.90 -3.09
C LYS A 99 -3.72 11.19 -2.02
N VAL A 100 -2.76 10.27 -1.88
CA VAL A 100 -1.69 10.33 -0.85
C VAL A 100 -0.29 10.41 -1.44
N ARG A 101 -0.07 9.94 -2.68
CA ARG A 101 1.26 9.93 -3.31
C ARG A 101 1.36 10.90 -4.49
N ASP A 102 2.48 11.60 -4.58
CA ASP A 102 2.92 12.29 -5.80
C ASP A 102 3.92 11.36 -6.51
N ILE A 103 3.62 10.98 -7.76
CA ILE A 103 4.39 9.99 -8.51
C ILE A 103 5.05 10.69 -9.70
N TYR A 104 6.34 10.45 -9.89
CA TYR A 104 7.13 11.04 -10.96
C TYR A 104 7.73 9.98 -11.88
N ASP A 105 7.71 10.25 -13.18
CA ASP A 105 8.35 9.40 -14.17
C ASP A 105 9.86 9.74 -14.30
N GLY A 106 10.71 8.80 -13.89
CA GLY A 106 12.17 8.85 -14.01
C GLY A 106 12.74 7.97 -15.13
N GLY A 107 11.93 7.59 -16.12
CA GLY A 107 12.33 6.69 -17.22
C GLY A 107 12.07 5.23 -16.86
N ASP A 108 13.09 4.48 -16.46
CA ASP A 108 12.96 3.06 -16.08
C ASP A 108 12.36 2.86 -14.68
N TYR A 109 12.32 3.94 -13.90
CA TYR A 109 11.85 3.97 -12.52
C TYR A 109 10.70 4.95 -12.33
N LEU A 110 9.91 4.69 -11.30
CA LEU A 110 8.94 5.64 -10.74
C LEU A 110 9.47 6.14 -9.41
N VAL A 111 9.46 7.46 -9.20
CA VAL A 111 9.75 8.07 -7.89
C VAL A 111 8.42 8.40 -7.24
N MET A 112 8.12 7.75 -6.12
CA MET A 112 6.87 7.91 -5.39
C MET A 112 7.17 8.65 -4.08
N VAL A 113 6.59 9.83 -3.93
CA VAL A 113 6.63 10.61 -2.69
C VAL A 113 5.31 10.40 -1.95
N THR A 114 5.37 9.76 -0.78
CA THR A 114 4.21 9.59 0.10
C THR A 114 4.05 10.84 0.96
N THR A 115 2.96 11.55 0.74
CA THR A 115 2.69 12.86 1.34
C THR A 115 1.84 12.72 2.61
N ASP A 116 1.71 13.81 3.34
CA ASP A 116 0.95 13.87 4.60
C ASP A 116 -0.56 14.03 4.37
N ARG A 117 -1.04 13.90 3.12
CA ARG A 117 -2.46 14.13 2.79
C ARG A 117 -3.33 13.02 3.39
N GLN A 118 -4.39 13.43 4.07
CA GLN A 118 -5.49 12.57 4.47
C GLN A 118 -6.66 12.76 3.51
N SER A 119 -7.17 11.66 2.95
CA SER A 119 -8.38 11.68 2.15
C SER A 119 -9.47 10.80 2.76
N ALA A 120 -10.73 11.22 2.63
CA ALA A 120 -11.89 10.36 2.77
C ALA A 120 -13.00 10.83 1.83
N PHE A 121 -13.88 9.94 1.41
CA PHE A 121 -14.97 10.24 0.47
C PHE A 121 -14.48 10.97 -0.80
N ASP A 122 -13.35 10.52 -1.34
CA ASP A 122 -12.69 11.05 -2.54
C ASP A 122 -12.28 12.54 -2.47
N ARG A 123 -12.15 13.09 -1.27
CA ARG A 123 -11.67 14.45 -1.03
C ARG A 123 -10.49 14.46 -0.06
N ILE A 124 -9.55 15.38 -0.26
CA ILE A 124 -8.50 15.67 0.71
C ILE A 124 -9.14 16.45 1.86
N LEU A 125 -9.06 15.93 3.07
CA LEU A 125 -9.68 16.52 4.28
C LEU A 125 -8.70 17.40 5.06
N ALA A 126 -7.45 16.95 5.18
CA ALA A 126 -6.42 17.60 5.96
C ALA A 126 -5.03 17.09 5.55
N SER A 127 -3.98 17.72 6.08
CA SER A 127 -2.65 17.14 6.13
C SER A 127 -2.34 16.72 7.56
N ILE A 128 -1.81 15.51 7.73
CA ILE A 128 -1.54 14.87 9.01
C ILE A 128 -0.02 14.80 9.16
N PRO A 129 0.58 15.50 10.13
CA PRO A 129 2.03 15.51 10.32
C PRO A 129 2.60 14.10 10.32
N PHE A 130 3.67 13.91 9.56
CA PHE A 130 4.45 12.67 9.50
C PHE A 130 3.72 11.45 8.91
N LYS A 131 2.45 11.57 8.50
CA LYS A 131 1.69 10.46 7.92
C LYS A 131 2.41 9.85 6.72
N GLY A 132 2.95 10.69 5.83
CA GLY A 132 3.63 10.21 4.63
C GLY A 132 4.88 9.39 4.95
N GLN A 133 5.63 9.80 5.96
CA GLN A 133 6.80 9.09 6.46
C GLN A 133 6.38 7.74 7.07
N VAL A 134 5.40 7.76 7.98
CA VAL A 134 4.86 6.56 8.63
C VAL A 134 4.43 5.51 7.59
N LEU A 135 3.65 5.91 6.58
CA LEU A 135 3.13 5.00 5.57
C LEU A 135 4.24 4.39 4.71
N ASN A 136 5.22 5.20 4.31
CA ASN A 136 6.34 4.74 3.50
C ASN A 136 7.23 3.78 4.30
N GLU A 137 7.63 4.15 5.53
CA GLU A 137 8.49 3.30 6.38
C GLU A 137 7.77 2.01 6.80
N THR A 138 6.46 2.06 7.07
CA THR A 138 5.65 0.85 7.33
C THR A 138 5.68 -0.10 6.14
N SER A 139 5.43 0.43 4.93
CA SER A 139 5.46 -0.37 3.70
C SER A 139 6.83 -1.00 3.47
N LEU A 140 7.91 -0.24 3.67
CA LEU A 140 9.29 -0.73 3.51
C LEU A 140 9.63 -1.84 4.50
N TRP A 141 9.18 -1.72 5.75
CA TRP A 141 9.34 -2.78 6.74
C TRP A 141 8.64 -4.07 6.29
N TRP A 142 7.40 -3.98 5.81
CA TRP A 142 6.67 -5.14 5.29
C TRP A 142 7.27 -5.71 4.01
N PHE A 143 7.68 -4.86 3.07
CA PHE A 143 8.39 -5.29 1.87
C PHE A 143 9.63 -6.11 2.21
N ASN A 144 10.39 -5.71 3.22
CA ASN A 144 11.55 -6.45 3.71
C ASN A 144 11.16 -7.77 4.40
N LYS A 145 10.12 -7.76 5.25
CA LYS A 145 9.66 -8.96 5.96
C LYS A 145 9.06 -10.01 5.02
N THR A 146 8.54 -9.61 3.87
CA THR A 146 7.79 -10.48 2.93
C THR A 146 8.57 -10.86 1.66
N GLN A 147 9.85 -10.48 1.54
CA GLN A 147 10.67 -10.82 0.35
C GLN A 147 10.76 -12.32 0.06
N HIS A 148 10.63 -13.15 1.10
CA HIS A 148 10.63 -14.61 0.98
C HIS A 148 9.32 -15.17 0.37
N ILE A 149 8.26 -14.36 0.27
CA ILE A 149 6.95 -14.73 -0.29
C ILE A 149 6.85 -14.23 -1.74
N THR A 150 7.20 -12.97 -1.98
CA THR A 150 7.15 -12.36 -3.31
C THR A 150 8.22 -11.26 -3.43
N PRO A 151 8.86 -11.10 -4.59
CA PRO A 151 9.66 -9.90 -4.83
C PRO A 151 8.75 -8.66 -4.86
N ASN A 152 9.34 -7.51 -4.53
CA ASN A 152 8.70 -6.21 -4.59
C ASN A 152 9.45 -5.27 -5.53
N ALA A 153 8.79 -4.20 -5.97
CA ALA A 153 9.36 -3.30 -6.97
C ALA A 153 10.35 -2.25 -6.41
N VAL A 154 10.64 -2.22 -5.10
CA VAL A 154 11.50 -1.20 -4.49
C VAL A 154 12.95 -1.33 -4.98
N VAL A 155 13.51 -0.22 -5.47
CA VAL A 155 14.89 -0.13 -5.97
C VAL A 155 15.76 0.72 -5.05
N SER A 156 15.23 1.81 -4.51
CA SER A 156 15.93 2.69 -3.59
C SER A 156 14.95 3.47 -2.72
N VAL A 157 15.41 3.90 -1.54
CA VAL A 157 14.66 4.70 -0.58
C VAL A 157 15.53 5.90 -0.18
N PRO A 158 15.57 6.96 -1.00
CA PRO A 158 16.49 8.08 -0.77
C PRO A 158 16.06 8.98 0.40
N ASP A 159 14.79 8.92 0.79
CA ASP A 159 14.23 9.72 1.88
C ASP A 159 13.13 8.93 2.58
N LYS A 160 12.82 9.25 3.84
CA LYS A 160 11.79 8.54 4.61
C LYS A 160 10.39 8.68 4.01
N ASN A 161 10.14 9.70 3.20
CA ASN A 161 8.90 9.87 2.44
C ASN A 161 8.95 9.28 1.02
N VAL A 162 10.08 8.75 0.56
CA VAL A 162 10.29 8.47 -0.87
C VAL A 162 10.70 7.03 -1.14
N THR A 163 9.99 6.41 -2.05
CA THR A 163 10.36 5.12 -2.64
C THR A 163 10.59 5.29 -4.14
N ILE A 164 11.78 4.89 -4.61
CA ILE A 164 12.06 4.69 -6.03
C ILE A 164 11.78 3.23 -6.36
N ALA A 165 10.86 2.98 -7.28
CA ALA A 165 10.45 1.64 -7.67
C ALA A 165 10.67 1.39 -9.16
N ARG A 166 10.90 0.13 -9.52
CA ARG A 166 10.91 -0.34 -10.91
C ARG A 166 9.54 -0.09 -11.54
N LYS A 167 9.51 0.44 -12.76
CA LYS A 167 8.27 0.58 -13.51
C LYS A 167 7.72 -0.81 -13.90
N CYS A 168 6.47 -1.07 -13.52
CA CYS A 168 5.78 -2.32 -13.79
C CYS A 168 4.50 -2.05 -14.60
N SER A 169 4.11 -3.01 -15.45
CA SER A 169 2.78 -3.06 -16.03
C SER A 169 1.81 -3.55 -14.96
N VAL A 170 1.04 -2.63 -14.38
CA VAL A 170 0.12 -2.91 -13.26
C VAL A 170 -1.03 -3.80 -13.73
N PHE A 171 -1.36 -4.85 -12.95
CA PHE A 171 -2.59 -5.61 -13.18
C PHE A 171 -3.78 -4.75 -12.74
N PRO A 172 -4.83 -4.60 -13.57
CA PRO A 172 -5.97 -3.73 -13.28
C PRO A 172 -6.97 -4.37 -12.29
N VAL A 173 -6.45 -5.03 -11.25
CA VAL A 173 -7.17 -5.76 -10.21
C VAL A 173 -6.54 -5.46 -8.86
N GLU A 174 -7.37 -5.08 -7.90
CA GLU A 174 -6.97 -4.93 -6.50
C GLU A 174 -7.34 -6.20 -5.73
N PHE A 175 -6.35 -6.79 -5.07
CA PHE A 175 -6.50 -8.06 -4.36
C PHE A 175 -6.80 -7.77 -2.90
N VAL A 176 -8.09 -7.60 -2.58
CA VAL A 176 -8.53 -7.40 -1.20
C VAL A 176 -8.67 -8.76 -0.51
N VAL A 177 -7.91 -8.97 0.57
CA VAL A 177 -8.00 -10.18 1.39
C VAL A 177 -8.63 -9.84 2.73
N ARG A 178 -9.54 -10.68 3.22
CA ARG A 178 -10.33 -10.46 4.43
C ARG A 178 -10.23 -11.64 5.38
N GLY A 179 -10.04 -11.37 6.66
CA GLY A 179 -10.11 -12.36 7.73
C GLY A 179 -11.34 -12.23 8.63
N TYR A 180 -12.12 -11.15 8.48
CA TYR A 180 -13.25 -10.85 9.36
C TYR A 180 -14.44 -10.26 8.60
N VAL A 181 -15.65 -10.54 9.08
CA VAL A 181 -16.93 -10.05 8.56
C VAL A 181 -17.19 -8.65 9.08
N THR A 182 -16.47 -7.65 8.57
CA THR A 182 -16.57 -6.26 9.05
C THR A 182 -16.66 -5.23 7.92
N GLY A 183 -16.57 -3.95 8.30
CA GLY A 183 -16.57 -2.77 7.45
C GLY A 183 -17.95 -2.15 7.27
N SER A 184 -17.96 -0.94 6.70
CA SER A 184 -19.14 -0.09 6.56
C SER A 184 -19.30 0.50 5.15
N THR A 185 -18.35 0.27 4.25
CA THR A 185 -18.46 0.70 2.85
C THR A 185 -19.35 -0.27 2.07
N ASP A 186 -19.84 0.13 0.90
CA ASP A 186 -20.68 -0.74 0.07
C ASP A 186 -19.96 -2.01 -0.42
N THR A 187 -18.63 -2.00 -0.43
CA THR A 187 -17.76 -3.14 -0.79
C THR A 187 -17.23 -3.89 0.44
N SER A 188 -17.63 -3.53 1.65
CA SER A 188 -17.21 -4.22 2.87
C SER A 188 -18.01 -5.51 3.07
N LEU A 189 -17.34 -6.57 3.56
CA LEU A 189 -17.93 -7.90 3.70
C LEU A 189 -19.18 -7.90 4.59
N TRP A 190 -19.17 -7.18 5.71
CA TRP A 190 -20.35 -7.06 6.56
C TRP A 190 -21.52 -6.37 5.84
N THR A 191 -21.25 -5.25 5.15
CA THR A 191 -22.30 -4.49 4.44
C THR A 191 -23.00 -5.34 3.40
N VAL A 192 -22.25 -6.08 2.57
CA VAL A 192 -22.85 -6.95 1.53
C VAL A 192 -23.58 -8.13 2.15
N TYR A 193 -23.01 -8.76 3.19
CA TYR A 193 -23.64 -9.88 3.88
C TYR A 193 -24.95 -9.49 4.55
N ASN A 194 -24.97 -8.34 5.22
CA ASN A 194 -26.14 -7.78 5.90
C ASN A 194 -27.23 -7.35 4.91
N LYS A 195 -26.89 -7.05 3.64
CA LYS A 195 -27.84 -6.84 2.54
C LYS A 195 -28.40 -8.15 1.95
N GLY A 196 -28.05 -9.30 2.51
CA GLY A 196 -28.53 -10.62 2.07
C GLY A 196 -27.70 -11.27 0.97
N VAL A 197 -26.55 -10.70 0.59
CA VAL A 197 -25.65 -11.31 -0.39
C VAL A 197 -24.96 -12.53 0.25
N ARG A 198 -25.03 -13.67 -0.43
CA ARG A 198 -24.40 -14.95 0.00
C ARG A 198 -23.36 -15.50 -0.95
N ASN A 199 -23.30 -14.99 -2.18
CA ASN A 199 -22.15 -15.20 -3.05
C ASN A 199 -21.47 -13.84 -3.27
N TYR A 200 -20.22 -13.71 -2.84
CA TYR A 200 -19.47 -12.46 -2.94
C TYR A 200 -18.10 -12.69 -3.59
N CYS A 201 -17.89 -12.10 -4.76
CA CYS A 201 -16.71 -12.33 -5.60
C CYS A 201 -16.43 -13.83 -5.88
N GLY A 202 -17.47 -14.66 -5.99
CA GLY A 202 -17.36 -16.11 -6.20
C GLY A 202 -17.26 -16.92 -4.91
N ASN A 203 -17.16 -16.28 -3.74
CA ASN A 203 -17.12 -16.97 -2.45
C ASN A 203 -18.52 -17.20 -1.89
N ASN A 204 -18.82 -18.42 -1.46
CA ASN A 204 -20.06 -18.75 -0.78
C ASN A 204 -19.94 -18.42 0.72
N LEU A 205 -20.84 -17.56 1.21
CA LEU A 205 -20.91 -17.13 2.60
C LEU A 205 -21.99 -17.94 3.32
N PRO A 206 -21.67 -18.65 4.42
CA PRO A 206 -22.67 -19.38 5.19
C PRO A 206 -23.68 -18.43 5.85
N ASP A 207 -24.86 -18.95 6.14
CA ASP A 207 -25.82 -18.25 6.97
C ASP A 207 -25.35 -18.15 8.43
N GLY A 208 -25.87 -17.15 9.15
CA GLY A 208 -25.59 -16.93 10.57
C GLY A 208 -24.29 -16.17 10.90
N LEU A 209 -23.57 -15.62 9.90
CA LEU A 209 -22.42 -14.75 10.18
C LEU A 209 -22.89 -13.45 10.85
N VAL A 210 -22.15 -13.01 11.86
CA VAL A 210 -22.42 -11.75 12.57
C VAL A 210 -21.31 -10.73 12.35
N LYS A 211 -21.61 -9.45 12.59
CA LYS A 211 -20.65 -8.36 12.42
C LYS A 211 -19.41 -8.59 13.28
N ASN A 212 -18.24 -8.34 12.71
CA ASN A 212 -16.92 -8.48 13.31
C ASN A 212 -16.48 -9.92 13.62
N GLN A 213 -17.23 -10.93 13.15
CA GLN A 213 -16.84 -12.33 13.29
C GLN A 213 -15.58 -12.66 12.49
N LYS A 214 -14.67 -13.43 13.08
CA LYS A 214 -13.53 -14.02 12.37
C LYS A 214 -14.01 -15.09 11.38
N LEU A 215 -13.55 -15.01 10.14
CA LEU A 215 -13.81 -16.04 9.12
C LEU A 215 -13.07 -17.33 9.47
N THR A 216 -13.62 -18.46 9.05
CA THR A 216 -12.98 -19.78 9.18
C THR A 216 -11.69 -19.85 8.38
N GLU A 217 -11.71 -19.27 7.18
CA GLU A 217 -10.56 -19.13 6.29
C GLU A 217 -10.53 -17.71 5.72
N ASN A 218 -9.34 -17.21 5.42
CA ASN A 218 -9.18 -15.92 4.77
C ASN A 218 -9.84 -15.97 3.38
N MET A 219 -10.36 -14.84 2.94
CA MET A 219 -11.13 -14.74 1.70
C MET A 219 -10.58 -13.66 0.80
N LEU A 220 -10.36 -14.00 -0.46
CA LEU A 220 -10.03 -13.04 -1.51
C LEU A 220 -11.32 -12.49 -2.14
N THR A 221 -11.45 -11.17 -2.15
CA THR A 221 -12.59 -10.45 -2.75
C THR A 221 -12.08 -9.37 -3.70
N PRO A 222 -11.60 -9.74 -4.89
CA PRO A 222 -10.94 -8.80 -5.77
C PRO A 222 -11.90 -7.74 -6.31
N THR A 223 -11.36 -6.57 -6.61
CA THR A 223 -12.07 -5.46 -7.25
C THR A 223 -11.34 -5.00 -8.50
N THR A 224 -12.06 -4.48 -9.49
CA THR A 224 -11.44 -3.79 -10.63
C THR A 224 -11.21 -2.32 -10.30
N LYS A 225 -10.08 -1.77 -10.76
CA LYS A 225 -9.77 -0.34 -10.65
C LYS A 225 -10.60 0.44 -11.68
N ALA A 226 -11.75 0.99 -11.27
CA ALA A 226 -12.60 1.83 -12.11
C ALA A 226 -12.39 3.32 -11.81
N ALA A 227 -12.76 4.20 -12.75
CA ALA A 227 -12.52 5.64 -12.63
C ALA A 227 -13.28 6.31 -11.47
N ASP A 228 -14.47 5.80 -11.14
CA ASP A 228 -15.38 6.42 -10.16
C ASP A 228 -15.44 5.67 -8.82
N HIS A 229 -15.32 4.33 -8.82
CA HIS A 229 -15.29 3.50 -7.61
C HIS A 229 -14.83 2.07 -7.95
N ASP A 230 -14.25 1.38 -6.97
CA ASP A 230 -13.85 -0.02 -7.11
C ASP A 230 -15.08 -0.94 -7.19
N VAL A 231 -15.08 -1.84 -8.18
CA VAL A 231 -16.21 -2.76 -8.42
C VAL A 231 -15.78 -4.19 -8.09
N PRO A 232 -16.50 -4.90 -7.20
CA PRO A 232 -16.27 -6.32 -6.94
C PRO A 232 -16.32 -7.15 -8.22
N VAL A 233 -15.37 -8.07 -8.38
CA VAL A 233 -15.27 -8.94 -9.56
C VAL A 233 -14.96 -10.37 -9.14
N THR A 234 -15.43 -11.35 -9.92
CA THR A 234 -15.12 -12.76 -9.70
C THR A 234 -13.82 -13.18 -10.41
N PRO A 235 -13.16 -14.28 -9.98
CA PRO A 235 -12.01 -14.85 -10.69
C PRO A 235 -12.27 -15.07 -12.18
N ASP A 236 -13.42 -15.70 -12.51
CA ASP A 236 -13.78 -16.02 -13.89
C ASP A 236 -13.94 -14.76 -14.75
N GLU A 237 -14.55 -13.71 -14.20
CA GLU A 237 -14.70 -12.44 -14.90
C GLU A 237 -13.36 -11.73 -15.13
N ILE A 238 -12.41 -11.83 -14.20
CA ILE A 238 -11.06 -11.25 -14.38
C ILE A 238 -10.40 -11.84 -15.63
N VAL A 239 -10.44 -13.17 -15.77
CA VAL A 239 -9.83 -13.89 -16.88
C VAL A 239 -10.62 -13.66 -18.17
N GLN A 240 -11.95 -13.77 -18.13
CA GLN A 240 -12.81 -13.58 -19.30
C GLN A 240 -12.70 -12.17 -19.90
N ARG A 241 -12.53 -11.15 -19.07
CA ARG A 241 -12.35 -9.75 -19.50
C ARG A 241 -10.91 -9.45 -19.95
N GLY A 242 -10.00 -10.41 -19.85
CA GLY A 242 -8.60 -10.25 -20.24
C GLY A 242 -7.82 -9.29 -19.33
N LEU A 243 -8.27 -9.11 -18.08
CA LEU A 243 -7.57 -8.27 -17.10
C LEU A 243 -6.27 -8.93 -16.63
N MET A 244 -6.28 -10.26 -16.56
CA MET A 244 -5.13 -11.12 -16.25
C MET A 244 -5.27 -12.44 -17.02
N THR A 245 -4.15 -13.14 -17.24
CA THR A 245 -4.20 -14.56 -17.62
C THR A 245 -4.59 -15.41 -16.42
N GLN A 246 -5.04 -16.65 -16.65
CA GLN A 246 -5.32 -17.59 -15.57
C GLN A 246 -4.07 -17.81 -14.70
N ASP A 247 -2.91 -18.08 -15.32
CA ASP A 247 -1.66 -18.33 -14.61
C ASP A 247 -1.23 -17.13 -13.74
N ASP A 248 -1.33 -15.90 -14.28
CA ASP A 248 -1.01 -14.69 -13.51
C ASP A 248 -1.97 -14.51 -12.33
N TYR A 249 -3.27 -14.75 -12.54
CA TYR A 249 -4.28 -14.63 -11.48
C TYR A 249 -4.06 -15.65 -10.36
N ASP A 250 -3.80 -16.90 -10.70
CA ASP A 250 -3.57 -17.98 -9.73
C ASP A 250 -2.29 -17.73 -8.92
N GLU A 251 -1.22 -17.26 -9.58
CA GLU A 251 0.03 -16.88 -8.92
C GLU A 251 -0.15 -15.71 -7.95
N VAL A 252 -0.80 -14.64 -8.41
CA VAL A 252 -1.03 -13.45 -7.59
C VAL A 252 -1.98 -13.73 -6.43
N SER A 253 -3.06 -14.47 -6.67
CA SER A 253 -4.03 -14.84 -5.62
C SER A 253 -3.36 -15.62 -4.50
N ARG A 254 -2.53 -16.61 -4.84
CA ARG A 254 -1.77 -17.39 -3.86
C ARG A 254 -0.77 -16.54 -3.08
N ARG A 255 -0.09 -15.59 -3.74
CA ARG A 255 0.83 -14.65 -3.07
C ARG A 255 0.08 -13.68 -2.14
N ALA A 256 -1.04 -13.12 -2.58
CA ALA A 256 -1.87 -12.22 -1.76
C ALA A 256 -2.37 -12.92 -0.48
N MET A 257 -2.87 -14.16 -0.61
CA MET A 257 -3.28 -14.97 0.54
C MET A 257 -2.10 -15.27 1.49
N SER A 258 -0.95 -15.67 0.94
CA SER A 258 0.25 -15.95 1.74
C SER A 258 0.79 -14.72 2.47
N LEU A 259 0.79 -13.55 1.80
CA LEU A 259 1.14 -12.27 2.40
C LEU A 259 0.20 -11.94 3.56
N PHE A 260 -1.10 -12.16 3.40
CA PHE A 260 -2.09 -11.81 4.40
C PHE A 260 -1.97 -12.72 5.63
N GLU A 261 -1.83 -14.03 5.43
CA GLU A 261 -1.60 -14.99 6.52
C GLU A 261 -0.30 -14.69 7.28
N PHE A 262 0.79 -14.36 6.56
CA PHE A 262 2.03 -13.94 7.18
C PHE A 262 1.85 -12.64 7.99
N GLY A 263 1.19 -11.64 7.38
CA GLY A 263 0.87 -10.37 8.04
C GLY A 263 0.02 -10.53 9.29
N GLN A 264 -0.98 -11.41 9.26
CA GLN A 264 -1.82 -11.72 10.42
C GLN A 264 -1.02 -12.30 11.58
N ARG A 265 -0.10 -13.23 11.31
CA ARG A 265 0.76 -13.80 12.37
C ARG A 265 1.65 -12.74 13.00
N VAL A 266 2.35 -11.98 12.17
CA VAL A 266 3.28 -10.94 12.64
C VAL A 266 2.55 -9.82 13.39
N ALA A 267 1.39 -9.38 12.89
CA ALA A 267 0.56 -8.40 13.58
C ALA A 267 0.11 -8.93 14.96
N LEU A 268 -0.31 -10.21 15.02
CA LEU A 268 -0.76 -10.83 16.27
C LEU A 268 0.37 -10.92 17.30
N ASP A 269 1.58 -11.29 16.86
CA ASP A 269 2.79 -11.32 17.72
C ASP A 269 3.10 -9.93 18.30
N HIS A 270 2.64 -8.86 17.63
CA HIS A 270 2.80 -7.47 18.05
C HIS A 270 1.54 -6.88 18.72
N GLY A 271 0.55 -7.71 19.08
CA GLY A 271 -0.66 -7.28 19.79
C GLY A 271 -1.74 -6.66 18.90
N LEU A 272 -1.66 -6.83 17.59
CA LEU A 272 -2.63 -6.34 16.61
C LEU A 272 -3.34 -7.48 15.88
N ILE A 273 -4.54 -7.22 15.40
CA ILE A 273 -5.23 -8.09 14.44
C ILE A 273 -5.22 -7.39 13.10
N LEU A 274 -4.61 -8.01 12.08
CA LEU A 274 -4.77 -7.60 10.69
C LEU A 274 -6.09 -8.16 10.15
N VAL A 275 -7.05 -7.26 9.91
CA VAL A 275 -8.46 -7.60 9.71
C VAL A 275 -8.76 -7.85 8.23
N ASP A 276 -8.30 -6.95 7.38
CA ASP A 276 -8.33 -7.00 5.93
C ASP A 276 -7.26 -6.07 5.36
N THR A 277 -6.86 -6.30 4.12
CA THR A 277 -5.87 -5.48 3.40
C THR A 277 -6.13 -5.53 1.90
N LYS A 278 -5.67 -4.50 1.18
CA LYS A 278 -5.57 -4.48 -0.28
C LYS A 278 -4.13 -4.70 -0.73
N TYR A 279 -3.92 -5.48 -1.78
CA TYR A 279 -2.65 -5.57 -2.51
C TYR A 279 -2.79 -5.17 -3.97
N GLU A 280 -1.72 -4.64 -4.53
CA GLU A 280 -1.56 -4.43 -5.97
C GLU A 280 -0.28 -5.11 -6.45
N PHE A 281 -0.34 -5.64 -7.68
CA PHE A 281 0.77 -6.34 -8.31
C PHE A 281 0.98 -5.81 -9.73
N GLY A 282 2.20 -5.94 -10.23
CA GLY A 282 2.52 -5.60 -11.61
C GLY A 282 3.60 -6.50 -12.19
N LYS A 283 3.60 -6.63 -13.52
CA LYS A 283 4.62 -7.39 -14.25
C LYS A 283 5.76 -6.46 -14.66
N GLY A 284 6.98 -6.77 -14.24
CA GLY A 284 8.18 -6.03 -14.58
C GLY A 284 8.63 -6.26 -16.03
N PRO A 285 9.59 -5.49 -16.55
CA PRO A 285 10.13 -5.66 -17.91
C PRO A 285 10.83 -7.02 -18.12
N ASP A 286 11.22 -7.69 -17.04
CA ASP A 286 11.80 -9.04 -17.01
C ASP A 286 10.73 -10.14 -17.04
N GLY A 287 9.45 -9.79 -17.10
CA GLY A 287 8.32 -10.71 -17.09
C GLY A 287 7.93 -11.22 -15.71
N GLN A 288 8.66 -10.86 -14.64
CA GLN A 288 8.36 -11.29 -13.28
C GLN A 288 7.23 -10.46 -12.65
N ILE A 289 6.45 -11.09 -11.77
CA ILE A 289 5.41 -10.40 -10.98
C ILE A 289 6.03 -9.84 -9.71
N TYR A 290 5.81 -8.54 -9.49
CA TYR A 290 6.25 -7.80 -8.31
C TYR A 290 5.06 -7.33 -7.50
N LEU A 291 5.20 -7.39 -6.17
CA LEU A 291 4.36 -6.63 -5.25
C LEU A 291 4.72 -5.15 -5.40
N ILE A 292 3.72 -4.31 -5.60
CA ILE A 292 3.87 -2.87 -5.80
C ILE A 292 3.04 -2.11 -4.76
N ASP A 293 2.86 -0.81 -4.98
CA ASP A 293 2.01 0.04 -4.15
C ASP A 293 2.50 0.13 -2.69
N GLU A 294 1.58 0.10 -1.73
CA GLU A 294 1.88 0.05 -0.29
C GLU A 294 1.36 -1.26 0.31
N VAL A 295 1.91 -1.66 1.46
CA VAL A 295 1.61 -2.97 2.06
C VAL A 295 1.38 -2.81 3.55
N HIS A 296 0.24 -3.31 4.03
CA HIS A 296 -0.07 -3.46 5.45
C HIS A 296 0.04 -2.17 6.28
N THR A 297 -0.17 -1.04 5.60
CA THR A 297 -0.27 0.29 6.21
C THR A 297 -1.67 0.53 6.78
N PRO A 298 -1.86 1.52 7.66
CA PRO A 298 -3.20 1.92 8.12
C PRO A 298 -4.12 2.44 7.00
N ASP A 299 -3.57 2.93 5.88
CA ASP A 299 -4.37 3.40 4.73
C ASP A 299 -4.86 2.23 3.85
N SER A 300 -4.07 1.14 3.76
CA SER A 300 -4.39 -0.03 2.93
C SER A 300 -5.06 -1.18 3.71
N SER A 301 -5.04 -1.11 5.04
CA SER A 301 -5.41 -2.22 5.93
C SER A 301 -6.18 -1.75 7.16
N ARG A 302 -7.01 -2.64 7.69
CA ARG A 302 -7.65 -2.44 8.99
C ARG A 302 -6.91 -3.20 10.09
N TYR A 303 -6.59 -2.49 11.17
CA TYR A 303 -6.02 -3.08 12.37
C TYR A 303 -6.96 -2.94 13.57
N TRP A 304 -7.02 -3.98 14.39
CA TRP A 304 -7.65 -3.94 15.72
C TRP A 304 -6.65 -4.27 16.82
N ILE A 305 -6.94 -3.81 18.03
CA ILE A 305 -6.18 -4.19 19.24
C ILE A 305 -6.55 -5.63 19.62
N ALA A 306 -5.57 -6.53 19.57
CA ALA A 306 -5.82 -7.98 19.66
C ALA A 306 -6.43 -8.40 21.01
N HIS A 307 -5.89 -7.89 22.12
CA HIS A 307 -6.33 -8.31 23.45
C HIS A 307 -7.78 -7.89 23.78
N SER A 308 -8.28 -6.83 23.14
CA SER A 308 -9.64 -6.32 23.35
C SER A 308 -10.70 -7.08 22.55
N TYR A 309 -10.31 -7.76 21.46
CA TYR A 309 -11.23 -8.22 20.43
C TYR A 309 -12.26 -9.22 20.96
N GLN A 310 -11.81 -10.26 21.68
CA GLN A 310 -12.67 -11.36 22.08
C GLN A 310 -13.79 -10.90 23.04
N GLU A 311 -13.44 -10.11 24.05
CA GLU A 311 -14.40 -9.55 25.02
C GLU A 311 -15.40 -8.63 24.31
N ARG A 312 -14.91 -7.71 23.47
CA ARG A 312 -15.77 -6.77 22.75
C ARG A 312 -16.72 -7.48 21.81
N PHE A 313 -16.24 -8.49 21.08
CA PHE A 313 -17.07 -9.31 20.20
C PHE A 313 -18.17 -10.06 20.96
N GLN A 314 -17.85 -10.69 22.09
CA GLN A 314 -18.83 -11.40 22.93
C GLN A 314 -19.91 -10.46 23.50
N ASN A 315 -19.55 -9.21 23.78
CA ASN A 315 -20.45 -8.19 24.28
C ASN A 315 -21.18 -7.41 23.17
N GLY A 316 -20.99 -7.78 21.89
CA GLY A 316 -21.60 -7.08 20.75
C GLY A 316 -21.08 -5.66 20.52
N LEU A 317 -19.89 -5.34 21.05
CA LEU A 317 -19.22 -4.04 20.90
C LEU A 317 -18.33 -4.02 19.65
N GLU A 318 -18.14 -2.84 19.07
CA GLU A 318 -17.17 -2.67 17.97
C GLU A 318 -15.75 -2.96 18.48
N PRO A 319 -14.93 -3.74 17.76
CA PRO A 319 -13.52 -3.94 18.06
C PRO A 319 -12.80 -2.61 18.22
N GLU A 320 -11.83 -2.58 19.12
CA GLU A 320 -11.02 -1.40 19.30
C GLU A 320 -10.11 -1.22 18.08
N ASN A 321 -10.32 -0.12 17.37
CA ASN A 321 -9.60 0.25 16.17
C ASN A 321 -8.86 1.55 16.44
N ILE A 322 -7.59 1.61 16.06
CA ILE A 322 -6.74 2.77 16.33
C ILE A 322 -7.16 3.98 15.47
N ASP A 323 -7.78 3.80 14.31
CA ASP A 323 -8.05 4.86 13.34
C ASP A 323 -9.42 5.54 13.50
N LYS A 324 -10.36 5.02 14.30
CA LYS A 324 -11.79 5.38 14.18
C LYS A 324 -12.42 6.30 15.23
N VAL A 325 -11.76 6.65 16.32
CA VAL A 325 -12.35 7.58 17.32
C VAL A 325 -11.79 8.99 17.14
N LEU A 326 -12.61 9.96 16.74
CA LEU A 326 -12.20 11.33 16.47
C LEU A 326 -12.91 12.28 17.47
N PRO A 327 -12.21 13.01 18.37
CA PRO A 327 -12.81 14.02 19.24
C PRO A 327 -13.05 15.36 18.50
N ASP A 328 -13.84 16.24 19.12
CA ASP A 328 -14.16 17.59 18.61
C ASP A 328 -13.00 18.59 18.82
N ALA A 329 -12.18 18.81 17.79
CA ALA A 329 -11.52 20.07 17.40
C ALA A 329 -10.60 19.79 16.19
N PRO A 330 -10.56 20.63 15.12
CA PRO A 330 -9.81 20.32 13.90
C PRO A 330 -8.30 20.05 14.12
N GLU A 331 -7.64 20.78 15.03
CA GLU A 331 -6.21 20.63 15.28
C GLU A 331 -5.87 19.48 16.24
N GLU A 332 -6.65 19.31 17.31
CA GLU A 332 -6.51 18.17 18.22
C GLU A 332 -6.79 16.85 17.49
N LEU A 333 -7.76 16.88 16.58
CA LEU A 333 -8.08 15.77 15.70
C LEU A 333 -6.91 15.38 14.79
N VAL A 334 -6.29 16.38 14.13
CA VAL A 334 -5.09 16.16 13.30
C VAL A 334 -3.95 15.60 14.14
N SER A 335 -3.77 16.11 15.35
CA SER A 335 -2.69 15.68 16.25
C SER A 335 -2.89 14.25 16.75
N GLU A 336 -4.11 13.93 17.19
CA GLU A 336 -4.50 12.59 17.62
C GLU A 336 -4.37 11.59 16.47
N LEU A 337 -4.78 11.96 15.25
CA LEU A 337 -4.63 11.09 14.09
C LEU A 337 -3.16 10.87 13.72
N ALA A 338 -2.31 11.91 13.75
CA ALA A 338 -0.87 11.76 13.55
C ALA A 338 -0.24 10.82 14.60
N TRP A 339 -0.62 10.98 15.88
CA TRP A 339 -0.17 10.11 16.95
C TRP A 339 -0.58 8.65 16.69
N ARG A 340 -1.80 8.41 16.20
CA ARG A 340 -2.31 7.07 15.87
C ARG A 340 -1.55 6.41 14.72
N TYR A 341 -1.22 7.16 13.67
CA TYR A 341 -0.34 6.68 12.60
C TYR A 341 1.02 6.26 13.16
N ILE A 342 1.64 7.11 14.00
CA ILE A 342 2.92 6.80 14.64
C ILE A 342 2.80 5.59 15.55
N PHE A 343 1.75 5.53 16.38
CA PHE A 343 1.49 4.41 17.27
C PHE A 343 1.34 3.09 16.52
N LEU A 344 0.60 3.09 15.40
CA LEU A 344 0.48 1.92 14.53
C LEU A 344 1.83 1.55 13.94
N PHE A 345 2.61 2.49 13.44
CA PHE A 345 3.97 2.22 12.97
C PHE A 345 4.83 1.57 14.05
N GLU A 346 4.87 2.15 15.25
CA GLU A 346 5.71 1.64 16.34
C GLU A 346 5.27 0.24 16.77
N THR A 347 3.96 -0.02 16.81
CA THR A 347 3.41 -1.33 17.15
C THR A 347 3.66 -2.36 16.04
N ILE A 348 3.36 -2.02 14.78
CA ILE A 348 3.58 -2.90 13.63
C ILE A 348 5.06 -3.27 13.50
N THR A 349 5.97 -2.30 13.66
CA THR A 349 7.39 -2.52 13.38
C THR A 349 8.21 -2.90 14.62
N ASN A 350 7.62 -2.79 15.82
CA ASN A 350 8.32 -2.88 17.10
C ASN A 350 9.56 -1.95 17.16
N SER A 351 9.49 -0.79 16.53
CA SER A 351 10.57 0.19 16.40
C SER A 351 10.05 1.58 16.74
N ARG A 352 10.84 2.41 17.43
CA ARG A 352 10.46 3.80 17.71
C ARG A 352 10.45 4.64 16.44
N PHE A 353 9.48 5.54 16.34
CA PHE A 353 9.39 6.49 15.24
C PHE A 353 10.45 7.58 15.38
N GLU A 354 11.28 7.74 14.36
CA GLU A 354 12.33 8.76 14.37
C GLU A 354 11.84 10.03 13.66
N MET A 355 11.66 11.09 14.46
CA MET A 355 11.28 12.41 13.98
C MET A 355 12.31 12.98 13.00
N PRO A 356 11.91 13.47 11.83
CA PRO A 356 12.83 14.07 10.89
C PRO A 356 13.40 15.38 11.47
N GLY A 357 14.70 15.61 11.28
CA GLY A 357 15.33 16.87 11.68
C GLY A 357 14.79 18.06 10.89
N THR A 358 14.64 19.20 11.55
CA THR A 358 14.10 20.46 10.99
C THR A 358 15.16 21.40 10.40
N LYS A 359 16.41 20.91 10.24
CA LYS A 359 17.55 21.74 9.81
C LYS A 359 17.48 22.20 8.35
N GLU A 360 16.69 21.52 7.52
CA GLU A 360 16.51 21.79 6.10
C GLU A 360 15.01 21.65 5.76
N PRO A 361 14.45 22.52 4.90
CA PRO A 361 13.09 22.34 4.41
C PRO A 361 12.90 20.96 3.76
N VAL A 362 11.77 20.31 4.03
CA VAL A 362 11.50 18.92 3.57
C VAL A 362 11.60 18.79 2.05
N HIS A 363 11.19 19.80 1.30
CA HIS A 363 11.26 19.81 -0.16
C HIS A 363 12.69 19.78 -0.69
N ASP A 364 13.57 20.58 -0.09
CA ASP A 364 14.99 20.67 -0.50
C ASP A 364 15.71 19.36 -0.18
N ARG A 365 15.45 18.81 1.02
CA ARG A 365 15.97 17.51 1.46
C ARG A 365 15.58 16.41 0.48
N ILE A 366 14.29 16.31 0.14
CA ILE A 366 13.78 15.30 -0.79
C ILE A 366 14.38 15.49 -2.18
N SER A 367 14.38 16.71 -2.71
CA SER A 367 14.90 16.99 -4.06
C SER A 367 16.37 16.61 -4.19
N ARG A 368 17.20 17.01 -3.21
CA ARG A 368 18.62 16.64 -3.13
C ARG A 368 18.83 15.13 -3.05
N ASN A 369 18.13 14.45 -2.15
CA ASN A 369 18.25 13.01 -1.95
C ASN A 369 17.82 12.21 -3.19
N VAL A 370 16.71 12.60 -3.83
CA VAL A 370 16.21 11.96 -5.05
C VAL A 370 17.17 12.16 -6.23
N SER A 371 17.66 13.38 -6.42
CA SER A 371 18.63 13.69 -7.49
C SER A 371 19.89 12.82 -7.36
N GLN A 372 20.46 12.74 -6.16
CA GLN A 372 21.64 11.90 -5.88
C GLN A 372 21.35 10.41 -6.15
N ALA A 373 20.20 9.91 -5.71
CA ALA A 373 19.85 8.50 -5.90
C ALA A 373 19.64 8.15 -7.37
N LEU A 374 18.94 8.99 -8.14
CA LEU A 374 18.74 8.75 -9.58
C LEU A 374 20.07 8.77 -10.35
N SER A 375 20.99 9.67 -10.02
CA SER A 375 22.34 9.68 -10.61
C SER A 375 23.13 8.41 -10.30
N SER A 376 22.84 7.69 -9.20
CA SER A 376 23.51 6.43 -8.86
C SER A 376 22.89 5.18 -9.50
N LEU A 377 21.69 5.31 -10.07
CA LEU A 377 20.94 4.24 -10.73
C LEU A 377 21.13 4.22 -12.26
N GLN A 378 21.76 5.24 -12.80
CA GLN A 378 22.28 5.31 -14.18
C GLN A 378 23.66 4.65 -14.22
#